data_AF-I3Z349-F1
#
_entry.id   AF-I3Z349-F1
#
_cell.length_a   1.000
_cell.length_b   1.000
_cell.length_c   1.000
_cell.angle_alpha   90.00
_cell.angle_beta   90.00
_cell.angle_gamma   90.00
#
_symmetry.space_group_name_H-M   'P 1'
#
loop_
_entity.id
_entity.type
_entity.pdbx_description
1 polymer ?
#
loop_
_entity_poly.entity_id
_entity_poly.type
_entity_poly.pdbx_seq_one_letter_code
_entity_poly.pdbx_strand_id
1 'polypeptide(L)'
;MIVHANIKSQLEIELQNSSSVWIASAMISYSGWDFIQKAIPPTATQFYLIGIDLATEPKVFESILSKSEINARIYESQFTFHPKVYLIKKIDGTFTAFIGSSNTTKWGLEKNVEMNFQVNDQKECRKLLDWFNSLYIDGYIITDDFIKDYKARFVKTNIKVKEIKKEAEDFKKEISKNKGQFFSKNHHEIFKEKFHRVNSLDLQRIRKEVRDKFRELHFNIYPQFSACGLTDLQCHHQSREVVSRHFFNQYSGNYINAMWLHYGKSLQQLKKYATKDKSINKPDSFINNLRIQVIIHEDSLGIWLVLGRNNGSKIDRDHFRKQMTNLKIRNDFFDGVKKLGSDYWLNVSKTPLDKINTTDELWKETQKETIDEYFIIGCDINWLDKRLSSSNISKTILEEFQKLYTLYEIMRHK
;
A
#
# COMPACT_ATOMS: atom_id res chain seq x y z
N MET A 1 37.27 -18.51 -9.45
CA MET A 1 36.45 -17.80 -8.44
C MET A 1 35.22 -18.63 -8.16
N ILE A 2 34.80 -18.73 -6.89
CA ILE A 2 33.62 -19.51 -6.46
C ILE A 2 32.62 -18.53 -5.84
N VAL A 3 31.34 -18.65 -6.18
CA VAL A 3 30.28 -17.80 -5.61
C VAL A 3 29.66 -18.49 -4.40
N HIS A 4 29.54 -17.75 -3.30
CA HIS A 4 28.98 -18.21 -2.03
C HIS A 4 27.84 -17.28 -1.57
N ALA A 5 26.66 -17.86 -1.33
CA ALA A 5 25.54 -17.14 -0.71
C ALA A 5 25.66 -17.05 0.83
N ASN A 6 26.44 -17.96 1.43
CA ASN A 6 26.81 -17.99 2.83
C ASN A 6 28.29 -18.38 2.91
N ILE A 7 29.10 -17.60 3.62
CA ILE A 7 30.54 -17.82 3.70
C ILE A 7 31.01 -18.37 5.05
N LYS A 8 30.15 -18.48 6.06
CA LYS A 8 30.58 -18.77 7.44
C LYS A 8 31.43 -20.04 7.54
N SER A 9 30.92 -21.17 7.05
CA SER A 9 31.63 -22.46 7.15
C SER A 9 32.92 -22.49 6.34
N GLN A 10 32.91 -21.93 5.12
CA GLN A 10 34.13 -21.92 4.30
C GLN A 10 35.18 -20.95 4.87
N LEU A 11 34.75 -19.78 5.34
CA LEU A 11 35.64 -18.82 5.99
C LEU A 11 36.27 -19.41 7.25
N GLU A 12 35.52 -20.16 8.06
CA GLU A 12 36.03 -20.85 9.24
C GLU A 12 37.17 -21.83 8.90
N ILE A 13 36.99 -22.66 7.86
CA ILE A 13 38.01 -23.61 7.39
C ILE A 13 39.29 -22.90 6.96
N GLU A 14 39.16 -21.78 6.23
CA GLU A 14 40.31 -21.03 5.74
C GLU A 14 41.03 -20.30 6.90
N LEU A 15 40.29 -19.75 7.87
CA LEU A 15 40.85 -19.07 9.04
C LEU A 15 41.64 -20.03 9.94
N GLN A 16 41.16 -21.26 10.15
CA GLN A 16 41.83 -22.27 10.97
C GLN A 16 43.23 -22.65 10.45
N ASN A 17 43.48 -22.50 9.15
CA ASN A 17 44.75 -22.83 8.51
C ASN A 17 45.62 -21.60 8.23
N SER A 18 45.34 -20.47 8.88
CA SER A 18 45.99 -19.20 8.60
C SER A 18 47.32 -19.01 9.35
N SER A 19 48.29 -18.41 8.66
CA SER A 19 49.49 -17.79 9.25
C SER A 19 49.31 -16.28 9.45
N SER A 20 48.49 -15.64 8.62
CA SER A 20 48.14 -14.23 8.76
C SER A 20 46.76 -13.92 8.16
N VAL A 21 46.07 -12.93 8.70
CA VAL A 21 44.76 -12.48 8.22
C VAL A 21 44.68 -10.96 8.10
N TRP A 22 43.97 -10.48 7.06
CA TRP A 22 43.63 -9.08 6.85
C TRP A 22 42.11 -8.97 6.66
N ILE A 23 41.45 -8.24 7.54
CA ILE A 23 39.99 -8.09 7.53
C ILE A 23 39.67 -6.60 7.38
N ALA A 24 39.13 -6.22 6.24
CA ALA A 24 38.57 -4.88 6.02
C ALA A 24 37.05 -4.98 6.06
N SER A 25 36.43 -4.39 7.07
CA SER A 25 34.98 -4.47 7.25
C SER A 25 34.37 -3.13 7.60
N ALA A 26 33.30 -2.80 6.88
CA ALA A 26 32.45 -1.64 7.14
C ALA A 26 31.79 -1.70 8.53
N MET A 27 31.49 -2.91 9.03
CA MET A 27 30.78 -3.13 10.27
C MET A 27 31.18 -4.46 10.91
N ILE A 28 31.42 -4.45 12.22
CA ILE A 28 31.67 -5.66 13.00
C ILE A 28 30.72 -5.73 14.20
N SER A 29 29.92 -6.79 14.32
CA SER A 29 29.20 -7.08 15.57
C SER A 29 30.07 -7.91 16.50
N TYR A 30 29.84 -7.88 17.81
CA TYR A 30 30.62 -8.68 18.75
C TYR A 30 30.51 -10.18 18.48
N SER A 31 29.34 -10.64 18.01
CA SER A 31 29.16 -12.03 17.57
C SER A 31 29.98 -12.41 16.33
N GLY A 32 30.15 -11.48 15.38
CA GLY A 32 31.02 -11.70 14.22
C GLY A 32 32.49 -11.67 14.63
N TRP A 33 32.86 -10.73 15.49
CA TRP A 33 34.19 -10.67 16.09
C TRP A 33 34.56 -11.97 16.82
N ASP A 34 33.69 -12.45 17.73
CA ASP A 34 33.88 -13.67 18.49
C ASP A 34 34.04 -14.91 17.59
N PHE A 35 33.27 -15.00 16.50
CA PHE A 35 33.43 -16.05 15.50
C PHE A 35 34.83 -16.04 14.87
N ILE A 36 35.29 -14.88 14.39
CA ILE A 36 36.61 -14.72 13.77
C ILE A 36 37.71 -15.10 14.77
N GLN A 37 37.61 -14.57 15.99
CA GLN A 37 38.62 -14.79 17.04
C GLN A 37 38.71 -16.26 17.49
N LYS A 38 37.61 -17.02 17.43
CA LYS A 38 37.61 -18.46 17.74
C LYS A 38 38.17 -19.32 16.60
N ALA A 39 38.08 -18.84 15.36
CA ALA A 39 38.52 -19.59 14.18
C ALA A 39 40.00 -19.40 13.87
N ILE A 40 40.60 -18.27 14.24
CA ILE A 40 42.00 -17.95 13.95
C ILE A 40 42.95 -18.66 14.95
N PRO A 41 44.03 -19.32 14.49
CA PRO A 41 45.07 -19.85 15.36
C PRO A 41 45.72 -18.78 16.25
N PRO A 42 46.05 -19.07 17.52
CA PRO A 42 46.68 -18.09 18.42
C PRO A 42 47.99 -17.49 17.90
N THR A 43 48.72 -18.21 17.04
CA THR A 43 50.00 -17.79 16.46
C THR A 43 49.85 -16.92 15.21
N ALA A 44 48.65 -16.78 14.65
CA ALA A 44 48.44 -16.07 13.40
C ALA A 44 48.47 -14.55 13.62
N THR A 45 49.18 -13.83 12.75
CA THR A 45 49.20 -12.36 12.77
C THR A 45 47.90 -11.79 12.22
N GLN A 46 47.29 -10.83 12.91
CA GLN A 46 45.97 -10.31 12.54
C GLN A 46 46.04 -8.81 12.25
N PHE A 47 45.45 -8.41 11.13
CA PHE A 47 45.29 -7.03 10.69
C PHE A 47 43.81 -6.71 10.45
N TYR A 48 43.32 -5.63 11.06
CA TYR A 48 41.95 -5.16 10.91
C TYR A 48 41.91 -3.72 10.42
N LEU A 49 41.07 -3.46 9.42
CA LEU A 49 40.72 -2.11 8.98
C LEU A 49 39.21 -1.95 9.13
N ILE A 50 38.79 -1.10 10.05
CA ILE A 50 37.41 -1.07 10.55
C ILE A 50 36.77 0.27 10.23
N GLY A 51 35.59 0.23 9.61
CA GLY A 51 34.75 1.41 9.39
C GLY A 51 33.96 1.79 10.64
N ILE A 52 33.71 3.09 10.78
CA ILE A 52 32.88 3.66 11.85
C ILE A 52 31.61 4.35 11.36
N ASP A 53 31.44 4.49 10.05
CA ASP A 53 30.21 5.00 9.41
C ASP A 53 28.99 4.12 9.69
N LEU A 54 29.22 2.81 9.84
CA LEU A 54 28.21 1.84 10.25
C LEU A 54 28.42 1.41 11.71
N ALA A 55 27.41 0.73 12.26
CA ALA A 55 27.34 0.40 13.67
C ALA A 55 28.24 -0.80 14.06
N THR A 56 29.56 -0.63 14.08
CA THR A 56 30.47 -1.56 14.75
C THR A 56 30.21 -1.53 16.27
N GLU A 57 30.08 -2.68 16.92
CA GLU A 57 29.77 -2.70 18.36
C GLU A 57 30.98 -2.23 19.20
N PRO A 58 30.83 -1.31 20.17
CA PRO A 58 31.95 -0.80 20.96
C PRO A 58 32.79 -1.87 21.65
N LYS A 59 32.16 -2.99 22.02
CA LYS A 59 32.82 -4.15 22.64
C LYS A 59 33.87 -4.80 21.74
N VAL A 60 33.77 -4.62 20.42
CA VAL A 60 34.81 -5.03 19.46
C VAL A 60 36.08 -4.23 19.68
N PHE A 61 35.98 -2.89 19.79
CA PHE A 61 37.13 -2.03 20.03
C PHE A 61 37.74 -2.25 21.42
N GLU A 62 36.92 -2.48 22.44
CA GLU A 62 37.40 -2.87 23.78
C GLU A 62 38.21 -4.17 23.73
N SER A 63 37.73 -5.16 22.97
CA SER A 63 38.41 -6.46 22.83
C SER A 63 39.73 -6.34 22.07
N ILE A 64 39.78 -5.48 21.04
CA ILE A 64 41.01 -5.17 20.30
C ILE A 64 42.03 -4.51 21.24
N LEU A 65 41.62 -3.49 21.99
CA LEU A 65 42.53 -2.75 22.87
C LEU A 65 43.08 -3.64 24.01
N SER A 66 42.30 -4.61 24.49
CA SER A 66 42.74 -5.57 25.50
C SER A 66 43.80 -6.58 25.02
N LYS A 67 44.07 -6.66 23.71
CA LYS A 67 44.99 -7.63 23.09
C LYS A 67 46.04 -6.90 22.27
N SER A 68 47.23 -6.69 22.84
CA SER A 68 48.34 -5.98 22.19
C SER A 68 48.83 -6.62 20.88
N GLU A 69 48.50 -7.89 20.63
CA GLU A 69 48.94 -8.65 19.47
C GLU A 69 48.06 -8.43 18.22
N ILE A 70 46.93 -7.73 18.38
CA ILE A 70 46.01 -7.43 17.28
C ILE A 70 46.37 -6.08 16.66
N ASN A 71 46.71 -6.09 15.38
CA ASN A 71 47.00 -4.88 14.62
C ASN A 71 45.68 -4.35 14.02
N ALA A 72 45.14 -3.27 14.56
CA ALA A 72 43.85 -2.75 14.11
C ALA A 72 43.89 -1.23 13.92
N ARG A 73 43.18 -0.78 12.88
CA ARG A 73 43.06 0.63 12.50
C ARG A 73 41.61 0.98 12.21
N ILE A 74 41.24 2.20 12.53
CA ILE A 74 40.00 2.82 12.08
C ILE A 74 40.27 3.51 10.76
N TYR A 75 39.48 3.19 9.74
CA TYR A 75 39.51 3.93 8.49
C TYR A 75 38.37 4.95 8.48
N GLU A 76 38.72 6.22 8.30
CA GLU A 76 37.79 7.33 8.19
C GLU A 76 38.11 8.11 6.93
N SER A 77 37.09 8.47 6.16
CA SER A 77 37.24 9.32 4.98
C SER A 77 35.99 10.20 4.80
N GLN A 78 36.02 11.10 3.81
CA GLN A 78 34.83 11.88 3.43
C GLN A 78 33.68 11.02 2.86
N PHE A 79 33.95 9.76 2.53
CA PHE A 79 32.98 8.79 2.02
C PHE A 79 32.88 7.58 2.97
N THR A 80 31.71 6.92 2.93
CA THR A 80 31.45 5.72 3.72
C THR A 80 32.42 4.59 3.40
N PHE A 81 33.14 4.10 4.41
CA PHE A 81 33.98 2.91 4.29
C PHE A 81 33.10 1.66 4.25
N HIS A 82 32.89 1.12 3.05
CA HIS A 82 31.97 0.00 2.86
C HIS A 82 32.56 -1.36 2.37
N PRO A 83 33.87 -1.67 2.46
CA PRO A 83 34.36 -2.97 2.05
C PRO A 83 33.92 -4.09 3.00
N LYS A 84 33.86 -5.31 2.46
CA LYS A 84 33.77 -6.57 3.22
C LYS A 84 34.75 -7.55 2.60
N VAL A 85 35.97 -7.54 3.13
CA VAL A 85 37.09 -8.30 2.61
C VAL A 85 37.71 -9.11 3.74
N TYR A 86 37.88 -10.41 3.49
CA TYR A 86 38.60 -11.33 4.36
C TYR A 86 39.72 -11.93 3.53
N LEU A 87 40.96 -11.52 3.75
CA LEU A 87 42.14 -12.06 3.08
C LEU A 87 42.92 -12.91 4.08
N ILE A 88 43.20 -14.14 3.70
CA ILE A 88 43.84 -15.15 4.53
C ILE A 88 45.10 -15.62 3.83
N LYS A 89 46.24 -15.55 4.51
CA LYS A 89 47.47 -16.26 4.14
C LYS A 89 47.54 -17.54 4.95
N LYS A 90 47.67 -18.67 4.28
CA LYS A 90 47.76 -20.01 4.88
C LYS A 90 49.16 -20.29 5.43
N ILE A 91 49.29 -21.36 6.19
CA ILE A 91 50.58 -21.84 6.71
C ILE A 91 51.54 -22.21 5.57
N ASP A 92 51.04 -22.74 4.46
CA ASP A 92 51.84 -23.07 3.26
C ASP A 92 52.25 -21.84 2.42
N GLY A 93 51.85 -20.64 2.84
CA GLY A 93 52.16 -19.38 2.19
C GLY A 93 51.21 -18.97 1.06
N THR A 94 50.24 -19.81 0.69
CA THR A 94 49.20 -19.46 -0.30
C THR A 94 48.13 -18.55 0.30
N PHE A 95 47.42 -17.81 -0.55
CA PHE A 95 46.34 -16.91 -0.16
C PHE A 95 44.96 -17.40 -0.61
N THR A 96 43.96 -17.10 0.22
CA THR A 96 42.52 -17.16 -0.11
C THR A 96 41.89 -15.84 0.29
N ALA A 97 40.99 -15.29 -0.52
CA ALA A 97 40.20 -14.12 -0.16
C ALA A 97 38.69 -14.35 -0.32
N PHE A 98 37.89 -13.72 0.53
CA PHE A 98 36.45 -13.56 0.38
C PHE A 98 36.11 -12.09 0.22
N ILE A 99 35.41 -11.74 -0.87
CA ILE A 99 34.95 -10.37 -1.15
C ILE A 99 33.47 -10.42 -1.51
N GLY A 100 32.66 -9.56 -0.93
CA GLY A 100 31.24 -9.54 -1.26
C GLY A 100 30.43 -8.57 -0.42
N SER A 101 29.20 -8.97 -0.14
CA SER A 101 28.24 -8.18 0.64
C SER A 101 28.21 -8.53 2.14
N SER A 102 28.85 -9.64 2.56
CA SER A 102 28.83 -10.14 3.95
C SER A 102 29.69 -9.34 4.92
N ASN A 103 29.07 -8.43 5.69
CA ASN A 103 29.72 -7.79 6.85
C ASN A 103 30.05 -8.83 7.94
N THR A 104 31.02 -8.51 8.81
CA THR A 104 31.45 -9.36 9.95
C THR A 104 30.41 -9.35 11.07
N THR A 105 29.23 -9.89 10.79
CA THR A 105 28.10 -9.98 11.72
C THR A 105 27.46 -11.36 11.60
N LYS A 106 26.79 -11.83 12.66
CA LYS A 106 26.06 -13.10 12.60
C LYS A 106 25.12 -13.17 11.38
N TRP A 107 24.36 -12.10 11.14
CA TRP A 107 23.41 -12.05 10.03
C TRP A 107 24.09 -12.03 8.67
N GLY A 108 25.13 -11.21 8.50
CA GLY A 108 25.89 -11.11 7.25
C GLY A 108 26.68 -12.37 6.89
N LEU A 109 27.11 -13.15 7.89
CA LEU A 109 27.84 -14.39 7.65
C LEU A 109 26.92 -15.59 7.33
N GLU A 110 25.68 -15.63 7.85
CA GLU A 110 24.84 -16.86 7.73
C GLU A 110 23.33 -16.68 7.44
N LYS A 111 22.73 -15.50 7.64
CA LYS A 111 21.25 -15.34 7.59
C LYS A 111 20.75 -14.47 6.44
N ASN A 112 21.49 -13.43 6.09
CA ASN A 112 21.11 -12.52 5.03
C ASN A 112 21.22 -13.20 3.66
N VAL A 113 20.51 -12.67 2.68
CA VAL A 113 20.75 -13.00 1.27
C VAL A 113 21.97 -12.21 0.83
N GLU A 114 23.11 -12.89 0.72
CA GLU A 114 24.41 -12.28 0.43
C GLU A 114 25.01 -12.85 -0.86
N MET A 115 25.97 -12.13 -1.44
CA MET A 115 26.77 -12.60 -2.57
C MET A 115 28.24 -12.36 -2.28
N ASN A 116 29.04 -13.43 -2.32
CA ASN A 116 30.47 -13.36 -2.06
C ASN A 116 31.25 -14.16 -3.11
N PHE A 117 32.45 -13.69 -3.44
CA PHE A 117 33.42 -14.40 -4.24
C PHE A 117 34.55 -14.91 -3.36
N GLN A 118 34.83 -16.21 -3.47
CA GLN A 118 36.10 -16.77 -3.03
C GLN A 118 37.13 -16.68 -4.17
N VAL A 119 38.28 -16.10 -3.86
CA VAL A 119 39.41 -15.87 -4.76
C VAL A 119 40.61 -16.64 -4.23
N ASN A 120 41.12 -17.59 -5.01
CA ASN A 120 42.34 -18.35 -4.70
C ASN A 120 43.48 -18.01 -5.68
N ASP A 121 43.24 -17.07 -6.61
CA ASP A 121 44.28 -16.59 -7.52
C ASP A 121 45.27 -15.72 -6.74
N GLN A 122 46.53 -16.15 -6.72
CA GLN A 122 47.56 -15.54 -5.89
C GLN A 122 47.91 -14.11 -6.34
N LYS A 123 47.79 -13.81 -7.64
CA LYS A 123 48.06 -12.47 -8.16
C LYS A 123 46.97 -11.50 -7.73
N GLU A 124 45.70 -11.91 -7.82
CA GLU A 124 44.57 -11.10 -7.35
C GLU A 124 44.59 -10.94 -5.82
N CYS A 125 44.93 -11.98 -5.06
CA CYS A 125 45.11 -11.87 -3.60
C CYS A 125 46.20 -10.87 -3.20
N ARG A 126 47.32 -10.82 -3.94
CA ARG A 126 48.38 -9.82 -3.68
C ARG A 126 47.91 -8.40 -3.96
N LYS A 127 47.14 -8.16 -5.04
CA LYS A 127 46.54 -6.85 -5.29
C LYS A 127 45.61 -6.41 -4.16
N LEU A 128 44.84 -7.35 -3.58
CA LEU A 128 43.98 -7.07 -2.43
C LEU A 128 44.79 -6.73 -1.19
N LEU A 129 45.92 -7.40 -0.97
CA LEU A 129 46.85 -7.07 0.10
C LEU A 129 47.43 -5.66 -0.08
N ASP A 130 47.87 -5.32 -1.29
CA ASP A 130 48.40 -3.99 -1.61
C ASP A 130 47.36 -2.89 -1.38
N TRP A 131 46.12 -3.13 -1.84
CA TRP A 131 44.98 -2.24 -1.59
C TRP A 131 44.71 -2.09 -0.09
N PHE A 132 44.66 -3.18 0.66
CA PHE A 132 44.47 -3.14 2.12
C PHE A 132 45.56 -2.30 2.78
N ASN A 133 46.82 -2.58 2.46
CA ASN A 133 47.97 -1.90 3.06
C ASN A 133 47.97 -0.40 2.75
N SER A 134 47.57 0.00 1.53
CA SER A 134 47.48 1.43 1.20
C SER A 134 46.48 2.18 2.09
N LEU A 135 45.35 1.56 2.44
CA LEU A 135 44.36 2.17 3.31
C LEU A 135 44.74 2.04 4.79
N TYR A 136 45.45 0.98 5.14
CA TYR A 136 45.87 0.70 6.51
C TYR A 136 46.89 1.71 7.04
N ILE A 137 47.80 2.19 6.17
CA ILE A 137 48.81 3.20 6.51
C ILE A 137 48.15 4.50 6.98
N ASP A 138 47.05 4.90 6.34
CA ASP A 138 46.29 6.11 6.67
C ASP A 138 45.32 5.91 7.84
N GLY A 139 45.23 4.69 8.37
CA GLY A 139 44.29 4.33 9.43
C GLY A 139 44.69 4.86 10.81
N TYR A 140 43.69 5.25 11.60
CA TYR A 140 43.87 5.74 12.97
C TYR A 140 44.01 4.58 13.96
N ILE A 141 44.88 4.76 14.97
CA ILE A 141 45.03 3.81 16.07
C ILE A 141 43.79 3.85 16.96
N ILE A 142 43.36 2.68 17.46
CA ILE A 142 42.30 2.58 18.44
C ILE A 142 42.86 2.92 19.83
N THR A 143 42.30 3.94 20.47
CA THR A 143 42.68 4.40 21.82
C THR A 143 41.48 4.41 22.76
N ASP A 144 41.72 4.50 24.06
CA ASP A 144 40.64 4.65 25.06
C ASP A 144 39.74 5.85 24.78
N ASP A 145 40.33 7.00 24.40
CA ASP A 145 39.59 8.22 24.06
C ASP A 145 38.69 8.01 22.84
N PHE A 146 39.20 7.34 21.80
CA PHE A 146 38.40 6.96 20.64
C PHE A 146 37.19 6.11 21.04
N ILE A 147 37.39 5.07 21.88
CA ILE A 147 36.31 4.18 22.32
C ILE A 147 35.24 4.95 23.08
N LYS A 148 35.65 5.86 23.97
CA LYS A 148 34.74 6.72 24.75
C LYS A 148 33.88 7.58 23.82
N ASP A 149 34.49 8.26 22.86
CA ASP A 149 33.78 9.12 21.91
C ASP A 149 32.87 8.31 20.98
N TYR A 150 33.34 7.15 20.52
CA TYR A 150 32.59 6.26 19.64
C TYR A 150 31.34 5.70 20.33
N LYS A 151 31.42 5.32 21.61
CA LYS A 151 30.25 4.84 22.37
C LYS A 151 29.10 5.83 22.37
N ALA A 152 29.38 7.12 22.54
CA ALA A 152 28.37 8.17 22.51
C ALA A 152 27.70 8.27 21.13
N ARG A 153 28.48 8.15 20.05
CA ARG A 153 27.96 8.14 18.66
C ARG A 153 27.15 6.87 18.35
N PHE A 154 27.60 5.72 18.84
CA PHE A 154 26.94 4.42 18.63
C PHE A 154 25.54 4.37 19.25
N VAL A 155 25.36 4.89 20.46
CA VAL A 155 24.03 4.97 21.12
C VAL A 155 23.06 5.81 20.29
N LYS A 156 23.47 7.00 19.83
CA LYS A 156 22.64 7.87 18.99
C LYS A 156 22.25 7.20 17.68
N THR A 157 23.19 6.50 17.04
CA THR A 157 22.95 5.80 15.76
C THR A 157 21.96 4.63 15.94
N ASN A 158 22.08 3.86 17.02
CA ASN A 158 21.16 2.74 17.28
C ASN A 158 19.73 3.18 17.56
N ILE A 159 19.52 4.35 18.18
CA ILE A 159 18.17 4.90 18.37
C ILE A 159 17.54 5.18 17.00
N LYS A 160 18.25 5.89 16.11
CA LYS A 160 17.78 6.17 14.75
C LYS A 160 17.48 4.91 13.94
N VAL A 161 18.34 3.89 14.03
CA VAL A 161 18.12 2.60 13.34
C VAL A 161 16.85 1.91 13.83
N LYS A 162 16.53 1.99 15.13
CA LYS A 162 15.28 1.44 15.68
C LYS A 162 14.05 2.20 15.17
N GLU A 163 14.13 3.53 15.08
CA GLU A 163 13.05 4.36 14.52
C GLU A 163 12.76 4.00 13.05
N ILE A 164 13.79 3.95 12.21
CA ILE A 164 13.67 3.55 10.80
C ILE A 164 13.07 2.14 10.66
N LYS A 165 13.48 1.19 11.51
CA LYS A 165 12.90 -0.16 11.51
C LYS A 165 11.41 -0.14 11.86
N LYS A 166 11.01 0.64 12.86
CA LYS A 166 9.61 0.79 13.25
C LYS A 166 8.78 1.39 12.12
N GLU A 167 9.27 2.44 11.46
CA GLU A 167 8.61 3.04 10.29
C GLU A 167 8.44 2.03 9.14
N ALA A 168 9.49 1.25 8.85
CA ALA A 168 9.43 0.20 7.85
C ALA A 168 8.44 -0.92 8.20
N GLU A 169 8.32 -1.28 9.49
CA GLU A 169 7.33 -2.24 9.98
C GLU A 169 5.90 -1.70 9.85
N ASP A 170 5.68 -0.43 10.19
CA ASP A 170 4.35 0.19 10.09
C ASP A 170 3.93 0.34 8.62
N PHE A 171 4.85 0.69 7.72
CA PHE A 171 4.61 0.67 6.27
C PHE A 171 4.27 -0.73 5.75
N LYS A 172 4.97 -1.77 6.23
CA LYS A 172 4.65 -3.17 5.88
C LYS A 172 3.27 -3.58 6.38
N LYS A 173 2.83 -3.12 7.56
CA LYS A 173 1.46 -3.35 8.07
C LYS A 173 0.41 -2.67 7.21
N GLU A 174 0.68 -1.47 6.68
CA GLU A 174 -0.25 -0.81 5.76
C GLU A 174 -0.39 -1.59 4.44
N ILE A 175 0.73 -2.04 3.87
CA ILE A 175 0.73 -2.89 2.68
C ILE A 175 0.01 -4.22 2.94
N SER A 176 0.15 -4.81 4.13
CA SER A 176 -0.52 -6.07 4.44
C SER A 176 -2.04 -5.92 4.57
N LYS A 177 -2.54 -4.77 5.04
CA LYS A 177 -3.99 -4.49 5.07
C LYS A 177 -4.63 -4.38 3.69
N ASN A 178 -3.85 -3.97 2.68
CA ASN A 178 -4.27 -3.99 1.28
C ASN A 178 -4.44 -5.43 0.75
N LYS A 179 -3.76 -6.42 1.35
CA LYS A 179 -3.85 -7.82 0.93
C LYS A 179 -5.21 -8.39 1.35
N GLY A 180 -5.99 -8.83 0.37
CA GLY A 180 -7.32 -9.42 0.59
C GLY A 180 -8.49 -8.44 0.43
N GLN A 181 -8.21 -7.16 0.16
CA GLN A 181 -9.24 -6.21 -0.27
C GLN A 181 -9.70 -6.50 -1.70
N PHE A 182 -11.00 -6.31 -1.97
CA PHE A 182 -11.52 -6.52 -3.32
C PHE A 182 -10.97 -5.47 -4.29
N PHE A 183 -10.97 -4.20 -3.89
CA PHE A 183 -10.24 -3.13 -4.57
C PHE A 183 -8.92 -2.87 -3.85
N SER A 184 -7.82 -2.80 -4.59
CA SER A 184 -6.50 -2.54 -4.02
C SER A 184 -6.31 -1.04 -3.76
N LYS A 185 -5.30 -0.67 -2.96
CA LYS A 185 -4.85 0.72 -2.80
C LYS A 185 -4.65 1.43 -4.14
N ASN A 186 -4.04 0.77 -5.12
CA ASN A 186 -3.83 1.36 -6.45
C ASN A 186 -5.15 1.61 -7.18
N HIS A 187 -6.17 0.78 -6.97
CA HIS A 187 -7.51 1.02 -7.54
C HIS A 187 -8.16 2.28 -6.97
N HIS A 188 -7.87 2.64 -5.72
CA HIS A 188 -8.34 3.89 -5.12
C HIS A 188 -7.46 5.09 -5.49
N GLU A 189 -6.13 4.95 -5.42
CA GLU A 189 -5.17 6.04 -5.67
C GLU A 189 -5.36 6.73 -7.03
N ILE A 190 -5.76 6.00 -8.08
CA ILE A 190 -5.98 6.58 -9.41
C ILE A 190 -7.12 7.62 -9.48
N PHE A 191 -7.91 7.75 -8.41
CA PHE A 191 -8.98 8.72 -8.27
C PHE A 191 -8.59 9.97 -7.47
N LYS A 192 -7.31 10.12 -7.09
CA LYS A 192 -6.80 11.39 -6.55
C LYS A 192 -6.76 12.49 -7.60
N GLU A 193 -6.92 13.73 -7.17
CA GLU A 193 -7.01 14.92 -8.03
C GLU A 193 -5.92 14.98 -9.12
N LYS A 194 -4.66 14.71 -8.74
CA LYS A 194 -3.50 14.71 -9.64
C LYS A 194 -3.62 13.75 -10.82
N PHE A 195 -4.50 12.75 -10.77
CA PHE A 195 -4.68 11.75 -11.82
C PHE A 195 -5.97 11.92 -12.65
N HIS A 196 -6.88 12.82 -12.27
CA HIS A 196 -8.21 12.93 -12.90
C HIS A 196 -8.16 13.16 -14.41
N ARG A 197 -7.15 13.89 -14.88
CA ARG A 197 -6.97 14.28 -16.29
C ARG A 197 -5.79 13.60 -16.98
N VAL A 198 -5.13 12.67 -16.31
CA VAL A 198 -3.92 12.00 -16.82
C VAL A 198 -4.32 10.80 -17.69
N ASN A 199 -3.73 10.72 -18.88
CA ASN A 199 -4.02 9.71 -19.90
C ASN A 199 -2.81 8.80 -20.20
N SER A 200 -2.15 8.26 -19.18
CA SER A 200 -1.05 7.31 -19.37
C SER A 200 -1.56 5.87 -19.58
N LEU A 201 -0.78 5.04 -20.27
CA LEU A 201 -1.09 3.63 -20.48
C LEU A 201 -1.27 2.87 -19.16
N ASP A 202 -0.46 3.19 -18.15
CA ASP A 202 -0.60 2.58 -16.82
C ASP A 202 -1.91 2.95 -16.13
N LEU A 203 -2.32 4.24 -16.16
CA LEU A 203 -3.60 4.63 -15.56
C LEU A 203 -4.79 4.05 -16.34
N GLN A 204 -4.69 3.94 -17.67
CA GLN A 204 -5.73 3.26 -18.47
C GLN A 204 -5.85 1.79 -18.09
N ARG A 205 -4.72 1.10 -17.89
CA ARG A 205 -4.69 -0.29 -17.44
C ARG A 205 -5.34 -0.46 -16.06
N ILE A 206 -4.97 0.37 -15.08
CA ILE A 206 -5.55 0.30 -13.73
C ILE A 206 -7.05 0.64 -13.75
N ARG A 207 -7.49 1.65 -14.51
CA ARG A 207 -8.93 1.96 -14.66
C ARG A 207 -9.69 0.78 -15.31
N LYS A 208 -9.07 0.08 -16.26
CA LYS A 208 -9.65 -1.14 -16.84
C LYS A 208 -9.76 -2.26 -15.81
N GLU A 209 -8.75 -2.47 -14.97
CA GLU A 209 -8.79 -3.43 -13.86
C GLU A 209 -9.93 -3.11 -12.88
N VAL A 210 -10.13 -1.83 -12.53
CA VAL A 210 -11.29 -1.38 -11.71
C VAL A 210 -12.61 -1.73 -12.38
N ARG A 211 -12.75 -1.48 -13.69
CA ARG A 211 -13.95 -1.85 -14.45
C ARG A 211 -14.22 -3.36 -14.41
N ASP A 212 -13.19 -4.16 -14.62
CA ASP A 212 -13.32 -5.61 -14.65
C ASP A 212 -13.68 -6.17 -13.26
N LYS A 213 -13.19 -5.55 -12.19
CA LYS A 213 -13.63 -5.85 -10.82
C LYS A 213 -15.10 -5.47 -10.55
N PHE A 214 -15.57 -4.33 -11.04
CA PHE A 214 -17.00 -4.03 -10.95
C PHE A 214 -17.86 -5.02 -11.74
N ARG A 215 -17.36 -5.56 -12.86
CA ARG A 215 -18.06 -6.61 -13.61
C ARG A 215 -18.09 -7.93 -12.85
N GLU A 216 -16.97 -8.32 -12.24
CA GLU A 216 -16.91 -9.47 -11.33
C GLU A 216 -17.94 -9.31 -10.20
N LEU A 217 -17.96 -8.14 -9.54
CA LEU A 217 -18.96 -7.83 -8.52
C LEU A 217 -20.39 -7.92 -9.07
N HIS A 218 -20.65 -7.37 -10.26
CA HIS A 218 -21.95 -7.46 -10.93
C HIS A 218 -22.40 -8.91 -11.12
N PHE A 219 -21.54 -9.78 -11.64
CA PHE A 219 -21.85 -11.20 -11.83
C PHE A 219 -22.14 -11.93 -10.52
N ASN A 220 -21.51 -11.50 -9.42
CA ASN A 220 -21.75 -12.08 -8.11
C ASN A 220 -23.08 -11.62 -7.49
N ILE A 221 -23.45 -10.33 -7.62
CA ILE A 221 -24.60 -9.77 -6.91
C ILE A 221 -25.90 -9.80 -7.72
N TYR A 222 -25.86 -9.52 -9.02
CA TYR A 222 -27.08 -9.29 -9.81
C TYR A 222 -28.00 -10.53 -9.89
N PRO A 223 -27.48 -11.77 -10.06
CA PRO A 223 -28.33 -12.97 -10.03
C PRO A 223 -29.09 -13.16 -8.71
N GLN A 224 -28.62 -12.57 -7.61
CA GLN A 224 -29.23 -12.70 -6.29
C GLN A 224 -30.36 -11.67 -6.04
N PHE A 225 -30.52 -10.67 -6.91
CA PHE A 225 -31.44 -9.55 -6.69
C PHE A 225 -32.88 -10.01 -6.41
N SER A 226 -33.41 -10.92 -7.22
CA SER A 226 -34.78 -11.41 -7.03
C SER A 226 -34.95 -12.15 -5.69
N ALA A 227 -33.96 -12.96 -5.29
CA ALA A 227 -34.00 -13.70 -4.03
C ALA A 227 -33.90 -12.76 -2.81
N CYS A 228 -33.21 -11.64 -2.99
CA CYS A 228 -33.03 -10.60 -1.99
C CYS A 228 -34.13 -9.52 -1.99
N GLY A 229 -35.18 -9.67 -2.80
CA GLY A 229 -36.32 -8.73 -2.85
C GLY A 229 -36.09 -7.47 -3.70
N LEU A 230 -34.99 -7.38 -4.46
CA LEU A 230 -34.64 -6.26 -5.35
C LEU A 230 -35.27 -6.42 -6.74
N THR A 231 -36.56 -6.75 -6.79
CA THR A 231 -37.25 -7.29 -7.99
C THR A 231 -37.33 -6.32 -9.18
N ASP A 232 -37.44 -5.02 -8.93
CA ASP A 232 -37.57 -4.00 -9.97
C ASP A 232 -36.30 -3.18 -10.21
N LEU A 233 -35.16 -3.67 -9.69
CA LEU A 233 -33.86 -3.05 -9.88
C LEU A 233 -33.08 -3.78 -10.98
N GLN A 234 -32.94 -3.14 -12.14
CA GLN A 234 -32.40 -3.75 -13.35
C GLN A 234 -31.01 -3.22 -13.70
N CYS A 235 -30.18 -4.09 -14.29
CA CYS A 235 -28.91 -3.65 -14.84
C CYS A 235 -29.10 -2.82 -16.11
N HIS A 236 -28.05 -2.12 -16.54
CA HIS A 236 -28.10 -1.38 -17.78
C HIS A 236 -28.32 -2.32 -18.99
N HIS A 237 -29.27 -1.98 -19.86
CA HIS A 237 -29.65 -2.77 -21.02
C HIS A 237 -28.53 -3.02 -22.05
N GLN A 238 -27.51 -2.14 -22.07
CA GLN A 238 -26.23 -2.38 -22.73
C GLN A 238 -25.21 -2.88 -21.72
N SER A 239 -24.74 -4.12 -21.86
CA SER A 239 -23.76 -4.76 -20.97
C SER A 239 -22.48 -3.95 -20.79
N ARG A 240 -22.06 -3.19 -21.81
CA ARG A 240 -20.85 -2.34 -21.75
C ARG A 240 -20.97 -1.13 -20.82
N GLU A 241 -22.20 -0.68 -20.55
CA GLU A 241 -22.54 0.53 -19.77
C GLU A 241 -23.05 0.18 -18.34
N VAL A 242 -23.05 -1.10 -17.96
CA VAL A 242 -23.34 -1.55 -16.58
C VAL A 242 -22.33 -0.97 -15.59
N VAL A 243 -21.10 -0.73 -16.05
CA VAL A 243 -20.07 0.00 -15.32
C VAL A 243 -19.77 1.28 -16.08
N SER A 244 -19.53 2.36 -15.35
CA SER A 244 -19.12 3.63 -15.92
C SER A 244 -17.82 3.50 -16.72
N ARG A 245 -17.58 4.49 -17.57
CA ARG A 245 -16.44 4.48 -18.49
C ARG A 245 -15.11 4.58 -17.73
N HIS A 246 -14.08 3.97 -18.32
CA HIS A 246 -12.73 3.88 -17.76
C HIS A 246 -11.66 4.59 -18.62
N PHE A 247 -12.07 5.23 -19.72
CA PHE A 247 -11.19 5.88 -20.70
C PHE A 247 -11.77 7.23 -21.17
N PHE A 248 -10.89 8.11 -21.64
CA PHE A 248 -11.25 9.40 -22.22
C PHE A 248 -11.74 9.23 -23.66
N ASN A 249 -12.72 10.03 -24.06
CA ASN A 249 -13.16 10.12 -25.45
C ASN A 249 -13.88 11.46 -25.71
N GLN A 250 -14.20 11.72 -26.97
CA GLN A 250 -14.85 12.96 -27.41
C GLN A 250 -16.21 13.24 -26.75
N TYR A 251 -16.89 12.23 -26.21
CA TYR A 251 -18.23 12.37 -25.61
C TYR A 251 -18.19 12.51 -24.08
N SER A 252 -17.25 11.84 -23.40
CA SER A 252 -17.11 11.87 -21.93
C SER A 252 -15.98 12.78 -21.44
N GLY A 253 -15.23 13.40 -22.35
CA GLY A 253 -14.15 14.32 -22.05
C GLY A 253 -12.90 13.62 -21.52
N ASN A 254 -12.06 14.42 -20.84
CA ASN A 254 -10.74 14.05 -20.33
C ASN A 254 -10.68 14.09 -18.80
N TYR A 255 -11.77 13.68 -18.13
CA TYR A 255 -11.91 13.77 -16.68
C TYR A 255 -12.56 12.51 -16.10
N ILE A 256 -11.86 11.82 -15.21
CA ILE A 256 -12.36 10.66 -14.44
C ILE A 256 -11.87 10.80 -13.00
N ASN A 257 -12.78 11.09 -12.08
CA ASN A 257 -12.52 11.17 -10.64
C ASN A 257 -13.17 10.04 -9.83
N ALA A 258 -13.96 9.20 -10.49
CA ALA A 258 -14.64 8.06 -9.89
C ALA A 258 -15.08 7.07 -10.98
N MET A 259 -15.38 5.84 -10.57
CA MET A 259 -16.05 4.85 -11.41
C MET A 259 -17.17 4.15 -10.64
N TRP A 260 -18.22 3.72 -11.32
CA TRP A 260 -19.37 3.15 -10.63
C TRP A 260 -20.05 2.01 -11.39
N LEU A 261 -20.63 1.10 -10.62
CA LEU A 261 -21.58 0.06 -11.02
C LEU A 261 -22.97 0.51 -10.60
N HIS A 262 -23.98 0.43 -11.47
CA HIS A 262 -25.30 1.00 -11.21
C HIS A 262 -26.46 0.14 -11.74
N TYR A 263 -27.59 0.26 -11.05
CA TYR A 263 -28.83 -0.45 -11.31
C TYR A 263 -30.03 0.48 -11.13
N GLY A 264 -31.09 0.28 -11.90
CA GLY A 264 -32.22 1.19 -11.96
C GLY A 264 -33.36 0.64 -12.81
N LYS A 265 -34.02 1.50 -13.58
CA LYS A 265 -35.18 1.10 -14.39
C LYS A 265 -34.79 0.21 -15.56
N SER A 266 -35.69 -0.72 -15.90
CA SER A 266 -35.61 -1.52 -17.13
C SER A 266 -35.68 -0.64 -18.38
N LEU A 267 -35.21 -1.18 -19.52
CA LEU A 267 -35.35 -0.52 -20.82
C LEU A 267 -36.81 -0.21 -21.16
N GLN A 268 -37.75 -1.09 -20.81
CA GLN A 268 -39.17 -0.90 -21.07
C GLN A 268 -39.73 0.27 -20.27
N GLN A 269 -39.36 0.40 -18.99
CA GLN A 269 -39.75 1.54 -18.16
C GLN A 269 -39.15 2.84 -18.68
N LEU A 270 -37.85 2.85 -19.03
CA LEU A 270 -37.17 4.03 -19.54
C LEU A 270 -37.78 4.55 -20.85
N LYS A 271 -38.20 3.65 -21.76
CA LYS A 271 -38.86 4.03 -23.02
C LYS A 271 -40.16 4.83 -22.81
N LYS A 272 -40.84 4.67 -21.66
CA LYS A 272 -42.03 5.47 -21.33
C LYS A 272 -41.72 6.96 -21.17
N TYR A 273 -40.46 7.30 -20.90
CA TYR A 273 -40.02 8.68 -20.67
C TYR A 273 -39.46 9.36 -21.92
N ALA A 274 -39.40 8.65 -23.04
CA ALA A 274 -38.96 9.22 -24.30
C ALA A 274 -39.88 10.40 -24.69
N THR A 275 -39.28 11.56 -24.94
CA THR A 275 -40.00 12.79 -25.26
C THR A 275 -39.28 13.56 -26.36
N LYS A 276 -40.06 14.35 -27.11
CA LYS A 276 -39.53 15.32 -28.08
C LYS A 276 -39.14 16.65 -27.43
N ASP A 277 -39.51 16.87 -26.16
CA ASP A 277 -39.16 18.08 -25.41
C ASP A 277 -37.65 18.10 -25.12
N LYS A 278 -36.94 18.96 -25.85
CA LYS A 278 -35.49 19.11 -25.75
C LYS A 278 -35.03 19.86 -24.50
N SER A 279 -35.94 20.46 -23.72
CA SER A 279 -35.58 21.10 -22.45
C SER A 279 -35.21 20.08 -21.37
N ILE A 280 -35.70 18.84 -21.50
CA ILE A 280 -35.39 17.73 -20.61
C ILE A 280 -34.27 16.91 -21.24
N ASN A 281 -33.10 16.92 -20.64
CA ASN A 281 -31.94 16.23 -21.18
C ASN A 281 -32.12 14.71 -21.09
N LYS A 282 -32.39 14.05 -22.23
CA LYS A 282 -32.47 12.58 -22.39
C LYS A 282 -33.15 11.87 -21.20
N PRO A 283 -34.45 12.11 -20.95
CA PRO A 283 -35.17 11.57 -19.78
C PRO A 283 -35.33 10.05 -19.79
N ASP A 284 -35.12 9.40 -20.92
CA ASP A 284 -35.04 7.95 -21.09
C ASP A 284 -33.63 7.38 -20.85
N SER A 285 -32.63 8.25 -20.59
CA SER A 285 -31.27 7.84 -20.23
C SER A 285 -31.21 7.26 -18.83
N PHE A 286 -30.46 6.17 -18.67
CA PHE A 286 -30.29 5.49 -17.38
C PHE A 286 -29.72 6.41 -16.29
N ILE A 287 -28.73 7.26 -16.61
CA ILE A 287 -28.10 8.16 -15.63
C ILE A 287 -29.01 9.34 -15.22
N ASN A 288 -30.01 9.65 -16.06
CA ASN A 288 -31.00 10.69 -15.82
C ASN A 288 -32.27 10.12 -15.17
N ASN A 289 -32.17 8.96 -14.53
CA ASN A 289 -33.23 8.31 -13.77
C ASN A 289 -32.71 7.89 -12.40
N LEU A 290 -33.64 7.72 -11.44
CA LEU A 290 -33.32 7.17 -10.12
C LEU A 290 -32.61 5.82 -10.24
N ARG A 291 -31.51 5.66 -9.50
CA ARG A 291 -30.67 4.46 -9.52
C ARG A 291 -30.03 4.19 -8.16
N ILE A 292 -29.65 2.95 -7.93
CA ILE A 292 -28.75 2.55 -6.85
C ILE A 292 -27.38 2.22 -7.48
N GLN A 293 -26.30 2.67 -6.87
CA GLN A 293 -24.95 2.48 -7.39
C GLN A 293 -23.92 2.16 -6.31
N VAL A 294 -22.87 1.44 -6.71
CA VAL A 294 -21.61 1.32 -5.99
C VAL A 294 -20.57 2.16 -6.72
N ILE A 295 -19.89 3.08 -6.05
CA ILE A 295 -18.94 4.02 -6.64
C ILE A 295 -17.61 3.96 -5.91
N ILE A 296 -16.50 3.97 -6.63
CA ILE A 296 -15.15 4.01 -6.05
C ILE A 296 -14.56 5.42 -6.11
N HIS A 297 -13.96 5.84 -4.99
CA HIS A 297 -13.27 7.11 -4.80
C HIS A 297 -11.85 6.89 -4.26
N GLU A 298 -11.12 7.97 -3.97
CA GLU A 298 -9.71 7.92 -3.55
C GLU A 298 -9.45 7.23 -2.21
N ASP A 299 -10.45 7.16 -1.33
CA ASP A 299 -10.33 6.65 0.04
C ASP A 299 -11.50 5.74 0.46
N SER A 300 -12.46 5.51 -0.43
CA SER A 300 -13.73 4.89 -0.07
C SER A 300 -14.41 4.19 -1.24
N LEU A 301 -15.35 3.31 -0.88
CA LEU A 301 -16.38 2.78 -1.76
C LEU A 301 -17.74 3.27 -1.27
N GLY A 302 -18.39 4.10 -2.08
CA GLY A 302 -19.72 4.64 -1.82
C GLY A 302 -20.83 3.70 -2.29
N ILE A 303 -21.92 3.61 -1.52
CA ILE A 303 -23.12 2.85 -1.85
C ILE A 303 -24.33 3.78 -1.77
N TRP A 304 -24.86 4.17 -2.93
CA TRP A 304 -25.68 5.38 -3.04
C TRP A 304 -26.99 5.13 -3.79
N LEU A 305 -28.09 5.69 -3.29
CA LEU A 305 -29.34 5.94 -3.99
C LEU A 305 -29.29 7.35 -4.58
N VAL A 306 -29.43 7.49 -5.90
CA VAL A 306 -29.09 8.73 -6.62
C VAL A 306 -30.21 9.16 -7.56
N LEU A 307 -30.65 10.41 -7.42
CA LEU A 307 -31.33 11.17 -8.47
C LEU A 307 -30.31 12.03 -9.23
N GLY A 308 -30.36 11.98 -10.56
CA GLY A 308 -29.43 12.67 -11.45
C GLY A 308 -29.52 14.19 -11.35
N ARG A 309 -28.44 14.87 -11.72
CA ARG A 309 -28.29 16.33 -11.73
C ARG A 309 -28.59 16.93 -13.11
N ASN A 310 -28.52 18.26 -13.27
CA ASN A 310 -28.68 18.96 -14.56
C ASN A 310 -29.95 18.55 -15.34
N ASN A 311 -31.13 18.72 -14.74
CA ASN A 311 -32.41 18.22 -15.27
C ASN A 311 -32.56 16.68 -15.32
N GLY A 312 -31.65 15.96 -14.67
CA GLY A 312 -31.74 14.52 -14.46
C GLY A 312 -32.81 14.14 -13.44
N SER A 313 -33.41 12.96 -13.62
CA SER A 313 -34.40 12.35 -12.74
C SER A 313 -35.63 13.22 -12.45
N LYS A 314 -35.97 14.16 -13.34
CA LYS A 314 -37.09 15.10 -13.16
C LYS A 314 -38.40 14.39 -12.80
N ILE A 315 -38.75 13.33 -13.54
CA ILE A 315 -39.98 12.57 -13.34
C ILE A 315 -39.99 11.88 -11.96
N ASP A 316 -38.88 11.29 -11.53
CA ASP A 316 -38.76 10.67 -10.21
C ASP A 316 -38.81 11.71 -9.09
N ARG A 317 -38.17 12.88 -9.27
CA ARG A 317 -38.22 13.99 -8.32
C ARG A 317 -39.64 14.51 -8.13
N ASP A 318 -40.35 14.77 -9.22
CA ASP A 318 -41.72 15.26 -9.17
C ASP A 318 -42.67 14.24 -8.54
N HIS A 319 -42.47 12.95 -8.86
CA HIS A 319 -43.17 11.86 -8.18
C HIS A 319 -42.89 11.85 -6.68
N PHE A 320 -41.63 11.86 -6.29
CA PHE A 320 -41.22 11.79 -4.89
C PHE A 320 -41.75 12.98 -4.09
N ARG A 321 -41.62 14.21 -4.59
CA ARG A 321 -42.19 15.41 -3.96
C ARG A 321 -43.69 15.29 -3.75
N LYS A 322 -44.42 14.80 -4.76
CA LYS A 322 -45.86 14.56 -4.66
C LYS A 322 -46.18 13.51 -3.59
N GLN A 323 -45.46 12.39 -3.56
CA GLN A 323 -45.67 11.33 -2.57
C GLN A 323 -45.43 11.83 -1.13
N MET A 324 -44.41 12.67 -0.94
CA MET A 324 -44.05 13.22 0.37
C MET A 324 -45.06 14.25 0.93
N THR A 325 -46.09 14.61 0.17
CA THR A 325 -47.26 15.36 0.69
C THR A 325 -48.21 14.48 1.51
N ASN A 326 -48.17 13.16 1.31
CA ASN A 326 -48.95 12.20 2.07
C ASN A 326 -48.23 11.85 3.38
N LEU A 327 -48.88 12.11 4.53
CA LEU A 327 -48.29 11.90 5.85
C LEU A 327 -47.90 10.43 6.11
N LYS A 328 -48.69 9.47 5.62
CA LYS A 328 -48.37 8.04 5.76
C LYS A 328 -47.08 7.71 5.03
N ILE A 329 -46.95 8.13 3.77
CA ILE A 329 -45.75 7.87 2.96
C ILE A 329 -44.52 8.58 3.56
N ARG A 330 -44.72 9.79 4.10
CA ARG A 330 -43.65 10.52 4.78
C ARG A 330 -43.14 9.76 6.00
N ASN A 331 -44.04 9.19 6.81
CA ASN A 331 -43.67 8.33 7.94
C ASN A 331 -42.98 7.05 7.47
N ASP A 332 -43.52 6.37 6.45
CA ASP A 332 -42.91 5.16 5.88
C ASP A 332 -41.48 5.43 5.36
N PHE A 333 -41.27 6.60 4.73
CA PHE A 333 -39.96 7.04 4.26
C PHE A 333 -39.00 7.33 5.43
N PHE A 334 -39.47 8.00 6.48
CA PHE A 334 -38.69 8.26 7.70
C PHE A 334 -38.27 6.96 8.40
N ASP A 335 -39.19 6.00 8.54
CA ASP A 335 -38.90 4.67 9.09
C ASP A 335 -37.87 3.92 8.24
N GLY A 336 -37.97 4.03 6.91
CA GLY A 336 -36.97 3.50 5.99
C GLY A 336 -35.58 4.12 6.21
N VAL A 337 -35.51 5.44 6.37
CA VAL A 337 -34.25 6.17 6.66
C VAL A 337 -33.67 5.74 8.01
N LYS A 338 -34.49 5.57 9.04
CA LYS A 338 -34.03 5.12 10.37
C LYS A 338 -33.44 3.72 10.38
N LYS A 339 -33.84 2.85 9.44
CA LYS A 339 -33.27 1.51 9.27
C LYS A 339 -31.90 1.50 8.59
N LEU A 340 -31.46 2.60 7.97
CA LEU A 340 -30.17 2.66 7.28
C LEU A 340 -28.97 2.58 8.24
N GLY A 341 -29.08 3.23 9.41
CA GLY A 341 -28.01 3.31 10.42
C GLY A 341 -27.18 4.60 10.32
N SER A 342 -26.21 4.74 11.22
CA SER A 342 -25.39 5.96 11.41
C SER A 342 -24.38 6.26 10.30
N ASP A 343 -24.04 5.26 9.48
CA ASP A 343 -23.07 5.42 8.39
C ASP A 343 -23.64 6.20 7.20
N TYR A 344 -24.95 6.48 7.19
CA TYR A 344 -25.65 7.09 6.06
C TYR A 344 -25.83 8.60 6.21
N TRP A 345 -25.75 9.28 5.06
CA TRP A 345 -25.85 10.73 4.94
C TRP A 345 -26.78 11.13 3.79
N LEU A 346 -27.27 12.37 3.88
CA LEU A 346 -27.99 13.05 2.81
C LEU A 346 -27.14 14.21 2.28
N ASN A 347 -26.90 14.23 0.97
CA ASN A 347 -25.94 15.16 0.37
C ASN A 347 -26.34 16.63 0.41
N VAL A 348 -27.64 16.91 0.35
CA VAL A 348 -28.19 18.27 0.25
C VAL A 348 -27.83 19.11 1.47
N SER A 349 -27.86 18.51 2.66
CA SER A 349 -27.47 19.17 3.91
C SER A 349 -26.16 18.68 4.49
N LYS A 350 -25.55 17.65 3.88
CA LYS A 350 -24.40 16.90 4.42
C LYS A 350 -24.64 16.42 5.85
N THR A 351 -25.90 16.23 6.22
CA THR A 351 -26.31 15.85 7.55
C THR A 351 -26.29 14.31 7.65
N PRO A 352 -25.60 13.74 8.65
CA PRO A 352 -25.78 12.34 9.02
C PRO A 352 -27.26 12.05 9.32
N LEU A 353 -27.82 11.01 8.72
CA LEU A 353 -29.26 10.74 8.79
C LEU A 353 -29.72 10.34 10.19
N ASP A 354 -28.83 9.79 11.01
CA ASP A 354 -29.09 9.46 12.41
C ASP A 354 -29.44 10.69 13.25
N LYS A 355 -28.92 11.87 12.88
CA LYS A 355 -29.21 13.16 13.56
C LYS A 355 -30.58 13.76 13.25
N ILE A 356 -31.28 13.26 12.22
CA ILE A 356 -32.62 13.74 11.86
C ILE A 356 -33.64 12.98 12.69
N ASN A 357 -34.30 13.62 13.66
CA ASN A 357 -35.06 12.93 14.70
C ASN A 357 -36.55 12.84 14.43
N THR A 358 -37.06 13.66 13.51
CA THR A 358 -38.50 13.70 13.22
C THR A 358 -38.79 13.56 11.73
N THR A 359 -39.98 13.04 11.43
CA THR A 359 -40.52 12.96 10.07
C THR A 359 -40.52 14.32 9.36
N ASP A 360 -40.89 15.39 10.09
CA ASP A 360 -40.96 16.74 9.52
C ASP A 360 -39.60 17.38 9.28
N GLU A 361 -38.61 17.10 10.13
CA GLU A 361 -37.21 17.48 9.86
C GLU A 361 -36.72 16.82 8.58
N LEU A 362 -36.89 15.49 8.45
CA LEU A 362 -36.47 14.78 7.25
C LEU A 362 -37.14 15.34 6.00
N TRP A 363 -38.45 15.57 6.06
CA TRP A 363 -39.18 16.17 4.96
C TRP A 363 -38.61 17.54 4.57
N LYS A 364 -38.39 18.45 5.53
CA LYS A 364 -37.76 19.75 5.27
C LYS A 364 -36.39 19.62 4.62
N GLU A 365 -35.56 18.68 5.07
CA GLU A 365 -34.25 18.41 4.46
C GLU A 365 -34.39 17.92 3.01
N THR A 366 -35.34 17.02 2.72
CA THR A 366 -35.58 16.57 1.34
C THR A 366 -36.07 17.67 0.43
N GLN A 367 -36.78 18.69 0.93
CA GLN A 367 -37.28 19.81 0.11
C GLN A 367 -36.19 20.82 -0.30
N LYS A 368 -35.00 20.76 0.30
CA LYS A 368 -33.87 21.64 -0.06
C LYS A 368 -33.18 21.23 -1.37
N GLU A 369 -33.52 20.07 -1.91
CA GLU A 369 -32.93 19.57 -3.15
C GLU A 369 -33.28 20.44 -4.35
N THR A 370 -32.34 20.52 -5.29
CA THR A 370 -32.54 21.23 -6.55
C THR A 370 -32.36 20.27 -7.73
N ILE A 371 -32.97 20.62 -8.86
CA ILE A 371 -32.91 19.85 -10.11
C ILE A 371 -31.50 19.87 -10.75
N ASP A 372 -30.71 20.89 -10.42
CA ASP A 372 -29.37 21.12 -10.98
C ASP A 372 -28.30 20.30 -10.28
N GLU A 373 -28.52 19.90 -9.02
CA GLU A 373 -27.59 19.13 -8.21
C GLU A 373 -28.01 17.66 -8.08
N TYR A 374 -27.06 16.79 -7.71
CA TYR A 374 -27.42 15.43 -7.34
C TYR A 374 -28.26 15.45 -6.05
N PHE A 375 -29.19 14.51 -5.92
CA PHE A 375 -29.78 14.15 -4.63
C PHE A 375 -29.35 12.72 -4.31
N ILE A 376 -28.63 12.55 -3.20
CA ILE A 376 -27.98 11.31 -2.82
C ILE A 376 -28.29 10.99 -1.36
N ILE A 377 -28.77 9.76 -1.16
CA ILE A 377 -28.81 9.08 0.14
C ILE A 377 -27.83 7.93 0.03
N GLY A 378 -26.81 7.89 0.88
CA GLY A 378 -25.78 6.86 0.76
C GLY A 378 -24.87 6.78 1.97
N CYS A 379 -23.98 5.80 1.93
CA CYS A 379 -22.88 5.64 2.87
C CYS A 379 -21.57 5.49 2.11
N ASP A 380 -20.46 5.84 2.76
CA ASP A 380 -19.11 5.64 2.23
C ASP A 380 -18.32 4.74 3.18
N ILE A 381 -17.88 3.60 2.66
CA ILE A 381 -17.11 2.63 3.43
C ILE A 381 -15.64 2.86 3.12
N ASN A 382 -14.83 3.08 4.16
CA ASN A 382 -13.38 3.24 4.00
C ASN A 382 -12.77 2.03 3.28
N TRP A 383 -11.85 2.27 2.34
CA TRP A 383 -11.29 1.21 1.49
C TRP A 383 -10.54 0.09 2.24
N LEU A 384 -10.12 0.33 3.49
CA LEU A 384 -9.49 -0.68 4.35
C LEU A 384 -10.48 -1.44 5.24
N ASP A 385 -11.76 -1.09 5.23
CA ASP A 385 -12.79 -1.77 6.02
C ASP A 385 -12.89 -3.25 5.59
N LYS A 386 -13.02 -4.15 6.57
CA LYS A 386 -13.18 -5.59 6.34
C LYS A 386 -14.45 -5.92 5.54
N ARG A 387 -15.45 -5.04 5.53
CA ARG A 387 -16.66 -5.16 4.71
C ARG A 387 -16.35 -5.19 3.21
N LEU A 388 -15.27 -4.54 2.79
CA LEU A 388 -14.87 -4.45 1.38
C LEU A 388 -13.85 -5.52 0.95
N SER A 389 -13.55 -6.49 1.83
CA SER A 389 -12.67 -7.60 1.49
C SER A 389 -13.24 -8.43 0.33
N SER A 390 -12.37 -9.15 -0.38
CA SER A 390 -12.80 -10.03 -1.48
C SER A 390 -13.83 -11.08 -1.05
N SER A 391 -13.81 -11.51 0.21
CA SER A 391 -14.77 -12.47 0.75
C SER A 391 -16.11 -11.84 1.15
N ASN A 392 -16.14 -10.54 1.47
CA ASN A 392 -17.29 -9.90 2.12
C ASN A 392 -18.02 -8.92 1.21
N ILE A 393 -17.36 -8.33 0.21
CA ILE A 393 -17.91 -7.23 -0.57
C ILE A 393 -19.27 -7.55 -1.20
N SER A 394 -19.46 -8.72 -1.80
CA SER A 394 -20.73 -9.07 -2.45
C SER A 394 -21.89 -9.11 -1.46
N LYS A 395 -21.65 -9.66 -0.26
CA LYS A 395 -22.63 -9.70 0.83
C LYS A 395 -22.94 -8.28 1.33
N THR A 396 -21.90 -7.50 1.59
CA THR A 396 -22.05 -6.11 2.03
C THR A 396 -22.86 -5.29 1.03
N ILE A 397 -22.53 -5.35 -0.27
CA ILE A 397 -23.27 -4.60 -1.29
C ILE A 397 -24.74 -5.02 -1.34
N LEU A 398 -25.05 -6.31 -1.28
CA LEU A 398 -26.44 -6.79 -1.26
C LEU A 398 -27.21 -6.28 -0.03
N GLU A 399 -26.62 -6.37 1.15
CA GLU A 399 -27.22 -5.88 2.40
C GLU A 399 -27.51 -4.37 2.35
N GLU A 400 -26.54 -3.56 1.88
CA GLU A 400 -26.73 -2.11 1.78
C GLU A 400 -27.72 -1.74 0.65
N PHE A 401 -27.75 -2.50 -0.45
CA PHE A 401 -28.76 -2.33 -1.51
C PHE A 401 -30.17 -2.61 -1.01
N GLN A 402 -30.38 -3.65 -0.19
CA GLN A 402 -31.69 -3.95 0.39
C GLN A 402 -32.20 -2.81 1.29
N LYS A 403 -31.30 -2.22 2.09
CA LYS A 403 -31.63 -1.04 2.90
C LYS A 403 -32.11 0.12 2.04
N LEU A 404 -31.33 0.47 1.01
CA LEU A 404 -31.65 1.56 0.08
C LEU A 404 -32.87 1.29 -0.80
N TYR A 405 -33.16 0.03 -1.11
CA TYR A 405 -34.26 -0.35 -2.00
C TYR A 405 -35.63 0.04 -1.44
N THR A 406 -35.80 0.03 -0.12
CA THR A 406 -37.04 0.50 0.52
C THR A 406 -37.32 1.97 0.17
N LEU A 407 -36.28 2.80 0.15
CA LEU A 407 -36.39 4.22 -0.24
C LEU A 407 -36.55 4.37 -1.75
N TYR A 408 -35.84 3.55 -2.53
CA TYR A 408 -35.98 3.51 -3.98
C TYR A 408 -37.42 3.29 -4.43
N GLU A 409 -38.14 2.37 -3.79
CA GLU A 409 -39.56 2.08 -4.11
C GLU A 409 -40.49 3.27 -3.87
N ILE A 410 -40.23 4.06 -2.83
CA ILE A 410 -41.02 5.27 -2.52
C ILE A 410 -40.70 6.40 -3.51
N MET A 411 -39.43 6.51 -3.91
CA MET A 411 -38.94 7.60 -4.75
C MET A 411 -39.19 7.37 -6.24
N ARG A 412 -39.25 6.12 -6.71
CA ARG A 412 -39.35 5.84 -8.15
C ARG A 412 -40.75 6.12 -8.70
N HIS A 413 -40.79 6.72 -9.88
CA HIS A 413 -41.99 6.68 -10.71
C HIS A 413 -42.11 5.33 -11.45
N LYS A 414 -43.32 4.77 -11.54
CA LYS A 414 -43.63 3.44 -12.12
C LYS A 414 -44.08 3.46 -13.59
#